data_AF-A0A1G9TGQ0-F1
#
_entry.id   AF-A0A1G9TGQ0-F1
#
_cell.length_a   1.000
_cell.length_b   1.000
_cell.length_c   1.000
_cell.angle_alpha   90.00
_cell.angle_beta   90.00
_cell.angle_gamma   90.00
#
_symmetry.space_group_name_H-M   'P 1'
#
loop_
_entity.id
_entity.type
_entity.pdbx_description
1 polymer ?
#
loop_
_entity_poly.entity_id
_entity_poly.type
_entity_poly.pdbx_seq_one_letter_code
_entity_poly.pdbx_strand_id
1 'polypeptide(L)'
;MVSQLPDPCRGRAGRGSGRAAAVPTARRLLAGMDLIPLSLDLLDVAADLGPPSLRGLDAVHLATALILGSALDAFVVHDERLAQAATDAGLPVVAPS
;
A
#
# COMPACT_ATOMS: atom_id res chain seq x y z
N MET A 1 42.36 -20.89 10.98
CA MET A 1 42.02 -20.31 12.29
C MET A 1 41.05 -19.16 12.07
N VAL A 2 39.75 -19.47 11.95
CA VAL A 2 38.69 -18.45 11.92
C VAL A 2 38.14 -18.40 13.35
N SER A 3 38.44 -17.34 14.08
CA SER A 3 37.88 -17.13 15.43
C SER A 3 36.83 -16.03 15.35
N GLN A 4 35.64 -16.38 15.82
CA GLN A 4 34.42 -15.59 15.80
C GLN A 4 34.54 -14.24 16.53
N LEU A 5 33.94 -13.20 15.95
CA LEU A 5 33.45 -12.04 16.71
C LEU A 5 32.04 -12.35 17.24
N PRO A 6 31.66 -11.86 18.44
CA PRO A 6 30.33 -12.09 18.99
C PRO A 6 29.28 -11.14 18.39
N ASP A 7 28.08 -11.68 18.10
CA ASP A 7 26.91 -10.93 17.66
C ASP A 7 26.37 -10.00 18.78
N PRO A 8 26.18 -8.69 18.53
CA PRO A 8 25.68 -7.76 19.55
C PRO A 8 24.15 -7.73 19.73
N CYS A 9 23.40 -8.61 19.06
CA CYS A 9 21.94 -8.57 19.11
C CYS A 9 21.34 -9.52 20.16
N ARG A 10 21.59 -9.24 21.45
CA ARG A 10 20.87 -9.91 22.55
C ARG A 10 19.69 -9.05 23.02
N GLY A 11 18.53 -9.21 22.37
CA GLY A 11 17.27 -8.59 22.75
C GLY A 11 16.13 -9.61 22.88
N ARG A 12 15.80 -9.95 24.13
CA ARG A 12 14.61 -10.63 24.70
C ARG A 12 13.64 -11.37 23.75
N ALA A 13 13.46 -12.67 24.01
CA ALA A 13 12.46 -13.52 23.36
C ALA A 13 11.01 -13.16 23.73
N GLY A 14 10.16 -12.98 22.71
CA GLY A 14 8.70 -12.92 22.80
C GLY A 14 8.05 -12.44 21.49
N ARG A 15 7.40 -13.35 20.74
CA ARG A 15 6.69 -13.12 19.44
C ARG A 15 7.55 -12.83 18.19
N GLY A 16 8.62 -13.60 17.95
CA GLY A 16 9.58 -13.34 16.85
C GLY A 16 9.45 -14.19 15.56
N SER A 17 8.86 -15.40 15.61
CA SER A 17 8.90 -16.34 14.47
C SER A 17 7.93 -15.99 13.34
N GLY A 18 6.71 -15.57 13.66
CA GLY A 18 5.69 -15.20 12.65
C GLY A 18 6.07 -13.95 11.86
N ARG A 19 6.73 -12.97 12.49
CA ARG A 19 7.15 -11.72 11.84
C ARG A 19 8.36 -11.92 10.92
N ALA A 20 9.27 -12.83 11.28
CA ALA A 20 10.41 -13.20 10.45
C ALA A 20 9.97 -13.92 9.15
N ALA A 21 8.95 -14.79 9.22
CA ALA A 21 8.38 -15.44 8.05
C ALA A 21 7.42 -14.55 7.24
N ALA A 22 6.91 -13.46 7.82
CA ALA A 22 5.96 -12.56 7.18
C ALA A 22 6.57 -11.81 5.98
N VAL A 23 7.80 -11.31 6.09
CA VAL A 23 8.42 -10.49 5.03
C VAL A 23 8.67 -11.30 3.74
N PRO A 24 9.28 -12.50 3.79
CA PRO A 24 9.42 -13.34 2.59
C PRO A 24 8.07 -13.73 1.98
N THR A 25 7.08 -14.00 2.82
CA THR A 25 5.72 -14.34 2.37
C THR A 25 5.04 -13.16 1.68
N ALA A 26 5.08 -11.96 2.27
CA ALA A 26 4.54 -10.75 1.67
C ALA A 26 5.22 -10.44 0.33
N ARG A 27 6.55 -10.59 0.22
CA ARG A 27 7.27 -10.41 -1.06
C ARG A 27 6.79 -11.37 -2.14
N ARG A 28 6.52 -12.63 -1.79
CA ARG A 28 5.97 -13.61 -2.75
C ARG A 28 4.57 -13.24 -3.22
N LEU A 29 3.71 -12.76 -2.33
CA LEU A 29 2.37 -12.31 -2.68
C LEU A 29 2.41 -11.09 -3.61
N LEU A 30 3.23 -10.09 -3.26
CA LEU A 30 3.41 -8.88 -4.07
C LEU A 30 4.02 -9.18 -5.45
N ALA A 31 4.87 -10.20 -5.57
CA ALA A 31 5.44 -10.62 -6.85
C ALA A 31 4.40 -11.21 -7.82
N GLY A 32 3.22 -11.60 -7.33
CA GLY A 32 2.10 -12.04 -8.15
C GLY A 32 1.10 -10.94 -8.50
N MET A 33 1.37 -9.68 -8.11
CA MET A 33 0.51 -8.54 -8.38
C MET A 33 1.13 -7.65 -9.45
N ASP A 34 0.31 -7.13 -10.35
CA ASP A 34 0.72 -6.08 -11.26
C ASP A 34 0.86 -4.77 -10.48
N LEU A 35 2.05 -4.18 -10.53
CA LEU A 35 2.37 -2.92 -9.86
C LEU A 35 2.35 -1.79 -10.88
N ILE A 36 1.64 -0.72 -10.55
CA ILE A 36 1.64 0.51 -11.35
C ILE A 36 2.82 1.37 -10.87
N PRO A 37 3.78 1.69 -11.76
CA PRO A 37 4.88 2.59 -11.41
C PRO A 37 4.36 3.97 -11.02
N LEU A 38 4.92 4.56 -9.97
CA LEU A 38 4.69 5.97 -9.69
C LEU A 38 5.45 6.83 -10.70
N SER A 39 4.70 7.65 -11.44
CA SER A 39 5.22 8.66 -12.35
C SER A 39 4.96 10.07 -11.80
N LEU A 40 5.70 11.06 -12.31
CA LEU A 40 5.47 12.47 -11.96
C LEU A 40 4.06 12.90 -12.39
N ASP A 41 3.62 12.50 -13.59
CA ASP A 41 2.28 12.80 -14.08
C ASP A 41 1.17 12.28 -13.13
N LEU A 42 1.36 11.09 -12.55
CA LEU A 42 0.44 10.55 -11.56
C LEU A 42 0.46 11.37 -10.27
N LEU A 43 1.63 11.82 -9.83
CA LEU A 43 1.76 12.68 -8.65
C LEU A 43 1.13 14.05 -8.86
N ASP A 44 1.21 14.61 -10.07
CA ASP A 44 0.55 15.87 -10.41
C ASP A 44 -0.98 15.71 -10.34
N VAL A 45 -1.53 14.63 -10.91
CA VAL A 45 -2.96 14.31 -10.76
C VAL A 45 -3.32 14.13 -9.29
N ALA A 46 -2.49 13.43 -8.50
CA ALA A 46 -2.73 13.25 -7.08
C ALA A 46 -2.70 14.57 -6.29
N ALA A 47 -1.87 15.53 -6.68
CA ALA A 47 -1.80 16.85 -6.06
C ALA A 47 -3.07 17.69 -6.33
N ASP A 48 -3.70 17.49 -7.47
CA ASP A 48 -4.93 18.19 -7.87
C ASP A 48 -6.20 17.55 -7.28
N LEU A 49 -6.13 16.29 -6.83
CA LEU A 49 -7.22 15.59 -6.16
C LEU A 49 -7.38 16.09 -4.71
N GLY A 50 -8.10 17.21 -4.53
CA GLY A 50 -8.58 17.65 -3.21
C GLY A 50 -9.52 16.61 -2.57
N PRO A 51 -9.68 16.55 -1.21
CA PRO A 51 -9.67 17.61 -0.19
C PRO A 51 -8.48 17.53 0.82
N PRO A 52 -8.25 18.54 1.68
CA PRO A 52 -7.15 18.54 2.67
C PRO A 52 -7.22 17.41 3.72
N SER A 53 -8.32 16.66 3.75
CA SER A 53 -8.52 15.51 4.64
C SER A 53 -7.88 14.22 4.12
N LEU A 54 -7.60 14.11 2.82
CA LEU A 54 -6.88 12.96 2.26
C LEU A 54 -5.40 13.10 2.56
N ARG A 55 -4.78 12.02 3.04
CA ARG A 55 -3.32 12.00 3.21
C ARG A 55 -2.68 11.84 1.83
N GLY A 56 -1.40 12.22 1.69
CA GLY A 56 -0.70 12.14 0.40
C GLY A 56 -0.72 10.75 -0.24
N LEU A 57 -0.63 9.67 0.55
CA LEU A 57 -0.74 8.30 0.03
C LEU A 57 -2.16 7.95 -0.44
N ASP A 58 -3.19 8.48 0.21
CA ASP A 58 -4.58 8.24 -0.17
C ASP A 58 -4.91 8.95 -1.48
N ALA A 59 -4.39 10.17 -1.68
CA ALA A 59 -4.51 10.91 -2.93
C ALA A 59 -3.82 10.18 -4.10
N VAL A 60 -2.62 9.62 -3.86
CA VAL A 60 -1.92 8.80 -4.85
C VAL A 60 -2.70 7.53 -5.18
N HIS A 61 -3.31 6.87 -4.18
CA HIS A 61 -4.12 5.68 -4.42
C HIS A 61 -5.36 5.98 -5.24
N LEU A 62 -6.05 7.08 -4.92
CA LEU A 62 -7.22 7.56 -5.67
C LEU A 62 -6.85 7.96 -7.11
N ALA A 63 -5.76 8.69 -7.30
CA ALA A 63 -5.26 9.07 -8.64
C ALA A 63 -5.01 7.84 -9.51
N THR A 64 -4.35 6.83 -8.94
CA THR A 64 -4.05 5.58 -9.64
C THR A 64 -5.34 4.90 -10.12
N ALA A 65 -6.35 4.82 -9.26
CA ALA A 65 -7.63 4.21 -9.60
C ALA A 65 -8.39 4.98 -10.69
N LEU A 66 -8.36 6.32 -10.63
CA LEU A 66 -8.99 7.16 -11.64
C LEU A 66 -8.32 7.04 -13.02
N ILE A 67 -6.99 6.90 -13.06
CA ILE A 67 -6.23 6.69 -14.31
C ILE A 67 -6.58 5.35 -14.95
N LEU A 68 -6.81 4.29 -14.15
CA LEU A 68 -7.26 2.99 -14.67
C LEU A 68 -8.66 3.07 -15.28
N GLY A 69 -9.53 3.94 -14.74
CA GLY A 69 -10.85 4.23 -15.29
C GLY A 69 -11.67 2.95 -15.48
N SER A 70 -12.12 2.70 -16.72
CA SER A 70 -12.95 1.53 -17.05
C SER A 70 -12.23 0.18 -16.97
N ALA A 71 -10.90 0.16 -16.84
CA ALA A 71 -10.15 -1.07 -16.58
C ALA A 71 -10.18 -1.47 -15.09
N LEU A 72 -10.73 -0.62 -14.22
CA LEU A 72 -10.87 -0.89 -12.79
C LEU A 72 -12.22 -1.55 -12.48
N ASP A 73 -12.19 -2.83 -12.12
CA ASP A 73 -13.41 -3.56 -11.71
C ASP A 73 -13.84 -3.23 -10.26
N ALA A 74 -12.86 -3.03 -9.37
CA ALA A 74 -13.10 -2.76 -7.95
C ALA A 74 -11.95 -1.95 -7.34
N PHE A 75 -12.29 -1.04 -6.42
CA PHE A 75 -11.34 -0.29 -5.61
C PHE A 75 -11.41 -0.77 -4.15
N VAL A 76 -10.43 -1.57 -3.74
CA VAL A 76 -10.42 -2.21 -2.42
C VAL A 76 -9.72 -1.33 -1.40
N VAL A 77 -10.43 -0.87 -0.37
CA VAL A 77 -9.90 0.05 0.64
C VAL A 77 -10.40 -0.27 2.05
N HIS A 78 -9.52 -0.12 3.03
CA HIS A 78 -9.87 -0.27 4.45
C HIS A 78 -10.07 1.07 5.16
N ASP A 79 -9.51 2.17 4.64
CA ASP A 79 -9.66 3.49 5.25
C ASP A 79 -10.98 4.12 4.81
N GLU A 80 -11.80 4.51 5.78
CA GLU A 80 -13.15 5.07 5.54
C GLU A 80 -13.12 6.39 4.78
N ARG A 81 -12.10 7.23 4.99
CA ARG A 81 -12.00 8.54 4.32
C ARG A 81 -11.67 8.35 2.85
N LEU A 82 -10.76 7.43 2.56
CA LEU A 82 -10.43 7.08 1.18
C LEU A 82 -11.59 6.35 0.49
N ALA A 83 -12.30 5.47 1.20
CA ALA A 83 -13.53 4.85 0.70
C ALA A 83 -14.58 5.89 0.31
N GLN A 84 -14.79 6.90 1.15
CA GLN A 84 -15.74 7.97 0.84
C GLN A 84 -15.28 8.78 -0.37
N ALA A 85 -14.02 9.22 -0.41
CA ALA A 85 -13.50 10.00 -1.54
C ALA A 85 -13.57 9.23 -2.88
N ALA A 86 -13.29 7.93 -2.86
CA ALA A 86 -13.41 7.08 -4.05
C ALA A 86 -14.88 6.90 -4.47
N THR A 87 -15.80 6.76 -3.52
CA THR A 87 -17.24 6.70 -3.79
C THR A 87 -17.75 7.99 -4.41
N ASP A 88 -17.33 9.15 -3.86
CA ASP A 88 -17.68 10.47 -4.38
C ASP A 88 -17.13 10.69 -5.80
N ALA A 89 -15.99 10.07 -6.11
CA ALA A 89 -15.40 10.06 -7.45
C ALA A 89 -16.04 9.01 -8.40
N GLY A 90 -17.06 8.27 -7.95
CA GLY A 90 -17.81 7.30 -8.75
C GLY A 90 -17.12 5.95 -8.94
N LEU A 91 -16.11 5.62 -8.13
CA LEU A 91 -15.39 4.35 -8.23
C LEU A 91 -16.17 3.20 -7.55
N PRO A 92 -16.03 1.95 -8.05
CA PRO A 92 -16.64 0.78 -7.45
C PRO A 92 -15.91 0.34 -6.17
N VAL A 93 -16.25 0.93 -5.02
CA VAL A 93 -15.55 0.69 -3.75
C VAL A 93 -15.95 -0.64 -3.09
N VAL A 94 -14.94 -1.38 -2.60
CA VAL A 94 -15.11 -2.60 -1.79
C VAL A 94 -14.31 -2.46 -0.49
N ALA A 95 -14.97 -2.61 0.65
CA ALA A 95 -14.33 -2.55 1.96
C ALA A 95 -14.22 -3.96 2.58
N PRO A 96 -13.00 -4.48 2.81
CA PRO A 96 -12.84 -5.75 3.52
C PRO A 96 -13.01 -5.54 5.03
N SER A 97 -13.69 -6.49 5.68
CA SER A 97 -13.97 -6.52 7.13
C SER A 97 -12.74 -6.79 7.99
#